data_AF-A0A0D2LLE2-F1
#
_entry.id   AF-A0A0D2LLE2-F1
#
_cell.length_a   1.000
_cell.length_b   1.000
_cell.length_c   1.000
_cell.angle_alpha   90.00
_cell.angle_beta   90.00
_cell.angle_gamma   90.00
#
_symmetry.space_group_name_H-M   'P 1'
#
loop_
_entity.id
_entity.type
_entity.pdbx_description
1 polymer ?
#
loop_
_entity_poly.entity_id
_entity_poly.type
_entity_poly.pdbx_seq_one_letter_code
_entity_poly.pdbx_strand_id
1 'polypeptide(L)'
;MWVESARVYVIDLFYNSAATTAAIAAKGGFAVCRFNAGIYEDWRPDSDEFTDEDHPTSSWLDIQSLNVRSIMQKRLELCKSKGFVAAVPEGLDAFANDNGMGLTAADQISYNTFLANAAHKLGLAAGLMNDLRQVEQLLPSFDFFVNE
;
A
#
# COMPACT_ATOMS: atom_id res chain seq x y z
N MET A 1 -7.30 16.88 14.86
CA MET A 1 -6.67 18.20 14.72
C MET A 1 -5.41 18.01 13.90
N TRP A 2 -5.28 18.66 12.75
CA TRP A 2 -4.07 18.54 11.91
C TRP A 2 -2.96 19.42 12.49
N VAL A 3 -1.73 18.94 12.50
CA VAL A 3 -0.55 19.72 12.93
C VAL A 3 -0.29 20.81 11.88
N GLU A 4 -0.35 22.09 12.25
CA GLU A 4 -0.30 23.20 11.28
C GLU A 4 0.98 23.25 10.43
N SER A 5 2.10 22.74 10.96
CA SER A 5 3.38 22.69 10.25
C SER A 5 3.59 21.45 9.38
N ALA A 6 2.75 20.42 9.55
CA ALA A 6 2.88 19.20 8.76
C ALA A 6 2.45 19.47 7.31
N ARG A 7 3.31 19.07 6.37
CA ARG A 7 3.05 19.19 4.93
C ARG A 7 2.64 17.86 4.31
N VAL A 8 3.04 16.73 4.88
CA VAL A 8 2.72 15.39 4.39
C VAL A 8 1.93 14.66 5.45
N TYR A 9 0.82 14.05 5.04
CA TYR A 9 -0.11 13.35 5.92
C TYR A 9 -0.32 11.93 5.39
N VAL A 10 0.37 10.97 5.99
CA VAL A 10 0.16 9.54 5.74
C VAL A 10 -1.06 9.11 6.55
N ILE A 11 -2.17 8.85 5.87
CA ILE A 11 -3.46 8.58 6.52
C ILE A 11 -4.17 7.39 5.85
N ASP A 12 -4.93 6.66 6.64
CA ASP A 12 -5.59 5.42 6.23
C ASP A 12 -6.60 5.63 5.10
N LEU A 13 -6.54 4.78 4.07
CA LEU A 13 -7.43 4.77 2.92
C LEU A 13 -8.91 4.69 3.30
N PHE A 14 -9.27 3.80 4.21
CA PHE A 14 -10.66 3.46 4.48
C PHE A 14 -11.31 4.40 5.49
N TYR A 15 -10.54 4.91 6.46
CA TYR A 15 -11.05 5.84 7.46
C TYR A 15 -11.10 7.30 7.02
N ASN A 16 -10.59 7.62 5.83
CA ASN A 16 -10.57 8.99 5.31
C ASN A 16 -11.39 9.11 4.02
N SER A 17 -11.95 10.30 3.83
CA SER A 17 -12.82 10.63 2.69
C SER A 17 -12.13 11.59 1.72
N ALA A 18 -12.71 11.77 0.53
CA ALA A 18 -12.29 12.82 -0.39
C ALA A 18 -12.41 14.24 0.21
N ALA A 19 -13.36 14.45 1.12
CA ALA A 19 -13.45 15.72 1.86
C ALA A 19 -12.26 15.92 2.79
N THR A 20 -11.74 14.84 3.39
CA THR A 20 -10.56 14.89 4.26
C THR A 20 -9.30 15.29 3.49
N THR A 21 -9.03 14.64 2.36
CA THR A 21 -7.87 14.95 1.51
C THR A 21 -7.98 16.35 0.91
N ALA A 22 -9.18 16.79 0.51
CA ALA A 22 -9.43 18.16 0.05
C ALA A 22 -9.14 19.20 1.14
N ALA A 23 -9.52 18.91 2.40
CA ALA A 23 -9.23 19.80 3.53
C ALA A 23 -7.72 19.88 3.84
N ILE A 24 -6.97 18.79 3.66
CA ILE A 24 -5.50 18.78 3.74
C ILE A 24 -4.90 19.64 2.63
N ALA A 25 -5.35 19.44 1.38
CA ALA A 25 -4.87 20.19 0.22
C ALA A 25 -5.16 21.70 0.33
N ALA A 26 -6.35 22.09 0.83
CA ALA A 26 -6.72 23.49 1.05
C ALA A 26 -5.81 24.23 2.04
N LYS A 27 -5.09 23.48 2.90
CA LYS A 27 -4.09 24.00 3.84
C LYS A 27 -2.65 23.89 3.31
N GLY A 28 -2.47 23.51 2.04
CA GLY A 28 -1.17 23.31 1.41
C GLY A 28 -0.47 22.01 1.82
N GLY A 29 -1.22 21.02 2.33
CA GLY A 29 -0.71 19.69 2.65
C GLY A 29 -0.90 18.67 1.52
N PHE A 30 -0.19 17.55 1.63
CA PHE A 30 -0.20 16.41 0.71
C PHE A 30 -0.69 15.16 1.45
N ALA A 31 -1.81 14.60 1.03
CA ALA A 31 -2.33 13.36 1.59
C ALA A 31 -1.72 12.14 0.90
N VAL A 32 -1.12 11.24 1.69
CA VAL A 32 -0.52 9.98 1.24
C VAL A 32 -1.40 8.83 1.74
N CYS A 33 -1.81 7.97 0.81
CA CYS A 33 -2.76 6.91 1.04
C CYS A 33 -2.09 5.69 1.66
N ARG A 34 -2.37 5.41 2.93
CA ARG A 34 -1.89 4.20 3.62
C ARG A 34 -2.96 3.11 3.58
N PHE A 35 -2.56 1.90 3.20
CA PHE A 35 -3.38 0.70 3.30
C PHE A 35 -2.48 -0.53 3.40
N ASN A 36 -2.98 -1.63 3.94
CA ASN A 36 -2.19 -2.86 4.00
C ASN A 36 -2.26 -3.60 2.65
N ALA A 37 -1.10 -4.01 2.12
CA ALA A 37 -1.00 -4.79 0.89
C ALA A 37 -0.35 -6.15 1.07
N GLY A 38 0.15 -6.48 2.27
CA GLY A 38 0.74 -7.79 2.58
C GLY A 38 0.03 -8.58 3.67
N ILE A 39 -0.83 -7.94 4.47
CA ILE A 39 -1.54 -8.53 5.59
C ILE A 39 -3.05 -8.43 5.33
N TYR A 40 -3.73 -9.53 5.59
CA TYR A 40 -5.19 -9.59 5.55
C TYR A 40 -5.78 -8.93 6.80
N GLU A 41 -6.74 -8.02 6.61
CA GLU A 41 -7.43 -7.28 7.67
C GLU A 41 -8.94 -7.58 7.54
N ASP A 42 -9.46 -8.54 8.31
CA ASP A 42 -10.83 -9.07 8.18
C ASP A 42 -11.95 -8.03 8.43
N TRP A 43 -11.62 -6.95 9.13
CA TRP A 43 -12.51 -5.83 9.43
C TRP A 43 -12.56 -4.75 8.35
N ARG A 44 -11.79 -4.88 7.26
CA ARG A 44 -11.83 -3.92 6.14
C ARG A 44 -13.12 -4.09 5.33
N PRO A 45 -13.65 -3.01 4.74
CA PRO A 45 -14.92 -3.08 4.01
C PRO A 45 -14.86 -3.88 2.70
N ASP A 46 -13.66 -4.24 2.23
CA ASP A 46 -13.40 -5.09 1.07
C ASP A 46 -12.82 -6.46 1.46
N SER A 47 -12.94 -6.88 2.73
CA SER A 47 -12.39 -8.16 3.20
C SER A 47 -13.09 -9.36 2.58
N ASP A 48 -14.36 -9.22 2.18
CA ASP A 48 -15.14 -10.27 1.49
C ASP A 48 -14.76 -10.48 0.02
N GLU A 49 -13.88 -9.64 -0.54
CA GLU A 49 -13.33 -9.83 -1.89
C GLU A 49 -12.16 -10.84 -1.93
N PHE A 50 -11.56 -11.16 -0.78
CA PHE A 50 -10.48 -12.14 -0.66
C PHE A 50 -11.03 -13.56 -0.52
N THR A 51 -10.40 -14.54 -1.17
CA THR A 51 -10.69 -15.96 -0.98
C THR A 51 -9.76 -16.58 0.06
N ASP A 52 -10.10 -17.75 0.59
CA ASP A 52 -9.24 -18.47 1.54
C ASP A 52 -7.84 -18.74 0.97
N GLU A 53 -7.71 -18.92 -0.35
CA GLU A 53 -6.43 -19.07 -1.05
C GLU A 53 -5.59 -17.78 -1.11
N ASP A 54 -6.22 -16.61 -0.99
CA ASP A 54 -5.52 -15.32 -0.98
C ASP A 54 -4.85 -15.03 0.36
N HIS A 55 -5.30 -15.69 1.43
CA HIS A 55 -4.75 -15.58 2.78
C HIS A 55 -4.73 -16.95 3.46
N PRO A 56 -3.95 -17.91 2.92
CA PRO A 56 -3.91 -19.28 3.44
C PRO A 56 -3.33 -19.34 4.86
N THR A 57 -2.77 -18.22 5.33
CA THR A 57 -2.38 -17.99 6.72
C THR A 57 -3.25 -16.91 7.35
N SER A 58 -3.37 -16.92 8.67
CA SER A 58 -4.15 -15.91 9.41
C SER A 58 -3.55 -14.50 9.40
N SER A 59 -2.41 -14.28 8.73
CA SER A 59 -1.62 -13.04 8.91
C SER A 59 -1.07 -12.46 7.61
N TRP A 60 -0.71 -13.27 6.61
CA TRP A 60 -0.13 -12.77 5.37
C TRP A 60 -0.98 -13.12 4.16
N LEU A 61 -1.06 -12.18 3.21
CA LEU A 61 -1.63 -12.36 1.89
C LEU A 61 -0.65 -13.13 0.99
N ASP A 62 -1.19 -14.01 0.14
CA ASP A 62 -0.44 -14.58 -0.97
C ASP A 62 -0.25 -13.53 -2.06
N ILE A 63 0.90 -12.86 -2.04
CA ILE A 63 1.28 -11.81 -2.99
C ILE A 63 1.50 -12.31 -4.44
N GLN A 64 1.49 -13.63 -4.66
CA GLN A 64 1.48 -14.22 -5.99
C GLN A 64 0.06 -14.33 -6.57
N SER A 65 -0.97 -14.24 -5.73
CA SER A 65 -2.36 -14.32 -6.19
C SER A 65 -2.72 -13.15 -7.12
N LEU A 66 -3.38 -13.50 -8.23
CA LEU A 66 -3.95 -12.51 -9.15
C LEU A 66 -5.14 -11.77 -8.52
N ASN A 67 -5.89 -12.41 -7.62
CA ASN A 67 -6.99 -11.75 -6.94
C ASN A 67 -6.48 -10.71 -5.93
N VAL A 68 -5.46 -11.05 -5.13
CA VAL A 68 -4.78 -10.08 -4.25
C VAL A 68 -4.28 -8.86 -5.04
N ARG A 69 -3.61 -9.08 -6.18
CA ARG A 69 -3.15 -7.97 -7.06
C ARG A 69 -4.32 -7.13 -7.59
N SER A 70 -5.42 -7.75 -7.97
CA SER A 70 -6.65 -7.07 -8.42
C SER A 70 -7.25 -6.19 -7.32
N ILE A 71 -7.34 -6.72 -6.09
CA ILE A 71 -7.84 -5.97 -4.93
C ILE A 71 -6.93 -4.78 -4.62
N MET A 72 -5.61 -4.97 -4.62
CA MET A 72 -4.68 -3.85 -4.42
C MET A 72 -4.78 -2.78 -5.51
N GLN A 73 -5.02 -3.18 -6.76
CA GLN A 73 -5.30 -2.22 -7.82
C GLN A 73 -6.56 -1.39 -7.52
N LYS A 74 -7.66 -2.03 -7.09
CA LYS A 74 -8.89 -1.33 -6.67
C LYS A 74 -8.64 -0.39 -5.48
N ARG A 75 -7.81 -0.79 -4.52
CA ARG A 75 -7.40 0.07 -3.39
C ARG A 75 -6.63 1.31 -3.87
N LEU A 76 -5.71 1.16 -4.82
CA LEU A 76 -5.00 2.28 -5.44
C LEU A 76 -5.94 3.19 -6.24
N GLU A 77 -6.89 2.62 -6.99
CA GLU A 77 -7.94 3.37 -7.69
C GLU A 77 -8.81 4.17 -6.70
N LEU A 78 -9.12 3.59 -5.54
CA LEU A 78 -9.82 4.26 -4.44
C LEU A 78 -8.98 5.38 -3.81
N CYS A 79 -7.67 5.19 -3.63
CA CYS A 79 -6.77 6.27 -3.22
C CYS A 79 -6.84 7.44 -4.22
N LYS A 80 -6.78 7.14 -5.53
CA LYS A 80 -6.85 8.17 -6.55
C LYS A 80 -8.20 8.90 -6.54
N SER A 81 -9.30 8.17 -6.47
CA SER A 81 -10.65 8.76 -6.49
C SER A 81 -10.93 9.62 -5.25
N LYS A 82 -10.29 9.31 -4.11
CA LYS A 82 -10.32 10.14 -2.90
C LYS A 82 -9.33 11.30 -2.92
N GLY A 83 -8.59 11.55 -4.00
CA GLY A 83 -7.72 12.73 -4.13
C GLY A 83 -6.40 12.64 -3.35
N PHE A 84 -5.96 11.44 -2.97
CA PHE A 84 -4.59 11.25 -2.49
C PHE A 84 -3.58 11.55 -3.62
N VAL A 85 -2.38 12.01 -3.24
CA VAL A 85 -1.30 12.33 -4.21
C VAL A 85 -0.23 11.24 -4.30
N ALA A 86 -0.20 10.34 -3.31
CA ALA A 86 0.73 9.23 -3.24
C ALA A 86 0.08 8.06 -2.51
N ALA A 87 0.66 6.87 -2.64
CA ALA A 87 0.32 5.69 -1.86
C ALA A 87 1.55 5.14 -1.13
N VAL A 88 1.34 4.64 0.07
CA VAL A 88 2.31 3.87 0.86
C VAL A 88 1.62 2.56 1.28
N PRO A 89 1.72 1.50 0.46
CA PRO A 89 1.22 0.20 0.83
C PRO A 89 2.11 -0.40 1.93
N GLU A 90 1.52 -1.09 2.89
CA GLU A 90 2.24 -1.76 3.98
C GLU A 90 2.30 -3.29 3.81
N GLY A 91 3.10 -3.95 4.65
CA GLY A 91 3.31 -5.41 4.57
C GLY A 91 4.18 -5.83 3.39
N LEU A 92 5.14 -4.98 2.98
CA LEU A 92 5.92 -5.17 1.77
C LEU A 92 7.20 -6.00 1.98
N ASP A 93 7.31 -6.72 3.09
CA ASP A 93 8.48 -7.50 3.51
C ASP A 93 8.11 -8.91 4.03
N ALA A 94 7.00 -9.49 3.54
CA ALA A 94 6.51 -10.81 3.94
C ALA A 94 7.58 -11.91 3.80
N PHE A 95 8.42 -11.85 2.76
CA PHE A 95 9.51 -12.81 2.53
C PHE A 95 10.55 -12.84 3.66
N ALA A 96 10.70 -11.75 4.42
CA ALA A 96 11.65 -11.65 5.52
C ALA A 96 11.05 -12.10 6.87
N ASN A 97 9.78 -12.51 6.87
CA ASN A 97 9.00 -12.93 8.03
C ASN A 97 8.58 -14.40 7.90
N ASP A 98 8.11 -14.99 9.02
CA ASP A 98 7.47 -16.31 8.99
C ASP A 98 6.06 -16.20 8.37
N ASN A 99 6.02 -16.21 7.04
CA ASN A 99 4.81 -16.01 6.26
C ASN A 99 4.00 -17.30 6.01
N GLY A 100 4.52 -18.47 6.38
CA GLY A 100 3.84 -19.76 6.21
C GLY A 100 3.56 -20.22 4.77
N MET A 101 3.95 -19.45 3.75
CA MET A 101 3.72 -19.73 2.33
C MET A 101 5.00 -20.00 1.55
N GLY A 102 6.17 -19.79 2.16
CA GLY A 102 7.45 -19.89 1.46
C GLY A 102 7.68 -18.75 0.47
N LEU A 103 7.06 -17.58 0.68
CA LEU A 103 7.27 -16.40 -0.16
C LEU A 103 8.76 -16.04 -0.19
N THR A 104 9.28 -15.88 -1.40
CA THR A 104 10.69 -15.61 -1.62
C THR A 104 10.95 -14.11 -1.79
N ALA A 105 12.23 -13.74 -1.68
CA ALA A 105 12.72 -12.42 -2.05
C ALA A 105 12.29 -12.00 -3.47
N ALA A 106 12.27 -12.93 -4.44
CA ALA A 106 11.88 -12.63 -5.81
C ALA A 106 10.37 -12.34 -5.94
N ASP A 107 9.54 -13.06 -5.16
CA ASP A 107 8.10 -12.84 -5.13
C ASP A 107 7.76 -11.45 -4.58
N GLN A 108 8.47 -11.04 -3.52
CA GLN A 108 8.32 -9.71 -2.93
C GLN A 108 8.72 -8.60 -3.92
N ILE A 109 9.86 -8.73 -4.60
CA ILE A 109 10.29 -7.73 -5.61
C ILE A 109 9.25 -7.61 -6.73
N SER A 110 8.74 -8.74 -7.23
CA SER A 110 7.71 -8.78 -8.26
C SER A 110 6.43 -8.07 -7.82
N TYR A 111 6.00 -8.30 -6.58
CA TYR A 111 4.81 -7.68 -6.01
C TYR A 111 4.98 -6.18 -5.72
N ASN A 112 6.07 -5.79 -5.05
CA ASN A 112 6.38 -4.39 -4.73
C ASN A 112 6.52 -3.56 -6.02
N THR A 113 7.17 -4.11 -7.06
CA THR A 113 7.28 -3.48 -8.37
C THR A 113 5.93 -3.35 -9.07
N PHE A 114 5.05 -4.35 -8.94
CA PHE A 114 3.67 -4.25 -9.44
C PHE A 114 2.90 -3.10 -8.78
N LEU A 115 2.94 -2.99 -7.46
CA LEU A 115 2.24 -1.95 -6.70
C LEU A 115 2.70 -0.55 -7.11
N ALA A 116 4.02 -0.35 -7.22
CA ALA A 116 4.58 0.93 -7.65
C ALA A 116 4.12 1.31 -9.06
N ASN A 117 4.23 0.38 -10.01
CA ASN A 117 3.77 0.60 -11.39
C ASN A 117 2.26 0.90 -11.46
N ALA A 118 1.45 0.20 -10.65
CA ALA A 118 0.00 0.43 -10.60
C ALA A 118 -0.33 1.83 -10.05
N ALA A 119 0.37 2.28 -9.00
CA ALA A 119 0.24 3.62 -8.46
C ALA A 119 0.64 4.69 -9.50
N HIS A 120 1.77 4.51 -10.17
CA HIS A 120 2.25 5.44 -11.20
C HIS A 120 1.29 5.56 -12.39
N LYS A 121 0.67 4.46 -12.84
CA LYS A 121 -0.37 4.48 -13.89
C LYS A 121 -1.59 5.35 -13.53
N LEU A 122 -1.86 5.52 -12.24
CA LEU A 122 -2.94 6.37 -11.72
C LEU A 122 -2.47 7.82 -11.43
N GLY A 123 -1.20 8.13 -11.71
CA GLY A 123 -0.57 9.40 -11.37
C GLY A 123 -0.48 9.63 -9.86
N LEU A 124 -0.27 8.56 -9.08
CA LEU A 124 0.12 8.62 -7.67
C LEU A 124 1.63 8.37 -7.58
N ALA A 125 2.31 9.10 -6.69
CA ALA A 125 3.65 8.65 -6.26
C ALA A 125 3.54 7.37 -5.42
N ALA A 126 4.57 6.53 -5.45
CA ALA A 126 4.64 5.28 -4.71
C ALA A 126 5.75 5.35 -3.66
N GLY A 127 5.43 5.06 -2.41
CA GLY A 127 6.44 4.89 -1.36
C GLY A 127 6.62 3.44 -0.96
N LEU A 128 7.86 3.02 -0.79
CA LEU A 128 8.21 1.73 -0.20
C LEU A 128 8.15 1.86 1.32
N MET A 129 7.41 0.98 1.99
CA MET A 129 7.40 0.84 3.45
C MET A 129 8.26 -0.37 3.84
N ASN A 130 9.23 -0.18 4.73
CA ASN A 130 10.13 -1.23 5.21
C ASN A 130 10.89 -1.94 4.07
N ASP A 131 11.11 -3.25 4.12
CA ASP A 131 11.88 -3.97 3.08
C ASP A 131 13.26 -3.36 2.74
N LEU A 132 13.98 -2.92 3.79
CA LEU A 132 15.35 -2.40 3.66
C LEU A 132 16.31 -3.40 3.00
N ARG A 133 16.00 -4.69 3.06
CA ARG A 133 16.81 -5.77 2.49
C ARG A 133 16.79 -5.80 0.97
N GLN A 134 15.78 -5.22 0.33
CA GLN A 134 15.64 -5.19 -1.13
C GLN A 134 15.64 -3.77 -1.71
N VAL A 135 15.90 -2.76 -0.88
CA VAL A 135 15.81 -1.35 -1.28
C VAL A 135 16.63 -1.05 -2.54
N GLU A 136 17.87 -1.56 -2.67
CA GLU A 136 18.70 -1.30 -3.86
C GLU A 136 18.05 -1.77 -5.17
N GLN A 137 17.32 -2.89 -5.13
CA GLN A 137 16.62 -3.45 -6.29
C GLN A 137 15.29 -2.74 -6.57
N LEU A 138 14.69 -2.15 -5.54
CA LEU A 138 13.40 -1.47 -5.61
C LEU A 138 13.51 0.05 -5.80
N LEU A 139 14.69 0.64 -5.56
CA LEU A 139 14.96 2.07 -5.76
C LEU A 139 14.46 2.62 -7.10
N PRO A 140 14.61 1.93 -8.26
CA PRO A 140 14.11 2.44 -9.53
C PRO A 140 12.58 2.51 -9.62
N SER A 141 11.86 1.79 -8.76
CA SER A 141 10.40 1.66 -8.81
C SER A 141 9.67 2.64 -7.88
N PHE A 142 10.30 3.12 -6.80
CA PHE A 142 9.63 3.94 -5.78
C PHE A 142 10.15 5.38 -5.71
N ASP A 143 9.27 6.31 -5.37
CA ASP A 143 9.56 7.76 -5.32
C ASP A 143 10.08 8.23 -3.96
N PHE A 144 9.72 7.51 -2.90
CA PHE A 144 10.15 7.78 -1.53
C PHE A 144 10.12 6.51 -0.69
N PHE A 145 10.61 6.64 0.53
CA PHE A 145 10.77 5.54 1.46
C PHE A 145 10.23 5.92 2.84
N VAL A 146 9.56 4.98 3.50
CA VAL A 146 9.09 5.10 4.89
C VAL A 146 9.58 3.89 5.68
N ASN A 147 10.10 4.12 6.87
CA ASN A 147 10.65 3.08 7.74
C ASN A 147 10.19 3.27 9.18
N GLU A 148 9.99 2.16 9.87
CA GLU A 148 9.67 2.08 11.30
C GLU A 148 10.85 1.57 12.15
#